data_AF-A0A843GSW4-F1
#
_entry.id   AF-A0A843GSW4-F1
#
_cell.length_a   1.000
_cell.length_b   1.000
_cell.length_c   1.000
_cell.angle_alpha   90.00
_cell.angle_beta   90.00
_cell.angle_gamma   90.00
#
_symmetry.space_group_name_H-M   'P 1'
#
loop_
_entity.id
_entity.type
_entity.pdbx_description
1 polymer ?
#
loop_
_entity_poly.entity_id
_entity_poly.type
_entity_poly.pdbx_seq_one_letter_code
_entity_poly.pdbx_strand_id
1 'polypeptide(L)'
;MSDKTYVVNGCSNHSEFDRANNDFYATNPKDVEKLFSECNIPFAQNILEPCAGEGHIAQVFKDKGYNVTACDLIQRNYPLDKCWDFLKQAESFDGDIVTNPPYELATEFVTNALNIIPEGNRVVMFLKLTFLESKKRKPLFETKQLKTVYVYTNRTACAKNGDPSGFGTGAVAYAWYEWVKGYNGDPIIKWINK
;
A
#
# COMPACT_ATOMS: atom_id res chain seq x y z
N MET A 1 5.21 35.72 -19.46
CA MET A 1 5.29 34.25 -19.48
C MET A 1 5.67 33.80 -18.08
N SER A 2 4.82 33.05 -17.38
CA SER A 2 5.17 32.52 -16.06
C SER A 2 6.16 31.37 -16.24
N ASP A 3 7.35 31.47 -15.65
CA ASP A 3 8.30 30.35 -15.60
C ASP A 3 7.62 29.17 -14.91
N LYS A 4 7.31 28.13 -15.68
CA LYS A 4 6.86 26.84 -15.16
C LYS A 4 8.10 25.99 -14.94
N THR A 5 8.58 25.93 -13.70
CA THR A 5 9.63 25.00 -13.30
C THR A 5 9.06 23.58 -13.32
N TYR A 6 9.55 22.74 -14.23
CA TYR A 6 9.13 21.33 -14.30
C TYR A 6 9.97 20.50 -13.32
N VAL A 7 9.32 19.84 -12.36
CA VAL A 7 9.99 18.85 -11.51
C VAL A 7 10.18 17.57 -12.32
N VAL A 8 11.45 17.22 -12.59
CA VAL A 8 11.79 16.02 -13.36
C VAL A 8 11.65 14.78 -12.47
N ASN A 9 10.73 13.89 -12.84
CA ASN A 9 10.36 12.66 -12.10
C ASN A 9 11.49 11.64 -11.90
N GLY A 10 12.68 11.88 -12.46
CA GLY A 10 13.85 11.00 -12.34
C GLY A 10 14.92 11.49 -11.36
N CYS A 11 14.86 12.74 -10.88
CA CYS A 11 15.97 13.35 -10.12
C CYS A 11 15.64 13.64 -8.63
N SER A 12 14.45 13.27 -8.14
CA SER A 12 14.12 13.43 -6.72
C SER A 12 14.87 12.45 -5.80
N ASN A 13 15.59 11.46 -6.36
CA ASN A 13 16.55 10.65 -5.60
C ASN A 13 17.85 11.41 -5.30
N HIS A 14 18.07 12.55 -5.95
CA HIS A 14 19.24 13.43 -5.78
C HIS A 14 18.85 14.84 -5.30
N SER A 15 17.73 14.98 -4.58
CA SER A 15 17.37 16.25 -3.95
C SER A 15 17.92 16.33 -2.52
N GLU A 16 18.42 17.49 -2.11
CA GLU A 16 18.90 17.83 -0.75
C GLU A 16 17.83 17.77 0.36
N PHE A 17 16.61 17.31 0.05
CA PHE A 17 15.56 17.16 1.05
C PHE A 17 15.78 15.88 1.86
N ASP A 18 15.78 16.02 3.20
CA ASP A 18 15.76 14.88 4.11
C ASP A 18 14.67 13.89 3.69
N ARG A 19 15.08 12.63 3.49
CA ARG A 19 14.16 11.52 3.34
C ARG A 19 13.26 11.50 4.58
N ALA A 20 11.98 11.13 4.41
CA ALA A 20 11.09 10.96 5.56
C ALA A 20 11.78 10.08 6.60
N ASN A 21 11.85 10.54 7.86
CA ASN A 21 12.47 9.77 8.94
C ASN A 21 11.82 8.38 8.98
N ASN A 22 12.59 7.33 8.66
CA ASN A 22 12.15 5.94 8.57
C ASN A 22 11.10 5.63 7.49
N ASP A 23 11.07 6.37 6.38
CA ASP A 23 10.26 6.07 5.18
C ASP A 23 8.72 6.00 5.44
N PHE A 24 8.23 6.76 6.41
CA PHE A 24 6.80 6.86 6.72
C PHE A 24 6.05 7.71 5.67
N TYR A 25 5.22 7.05 4.86
CA TYR A 25 4.27 7.70 3.94
C TYR A 25 2.84 7.49 4.45
N ALA A 26 2.17 8.57 4.83
CA ALA A 26 0.80 8.50 5.29
C ALA A 26 -0.17 8.29 4.10
N THR A 27 -0.94 7.20 4.12
CA THR A 27 -2.04 6.98 3.18
C THR A 27 -3.19 7.92 3.53
N ASN A 28 -3.77 8.60 2.54
CA ASN A 28 -4.94 9.43 2.76
C ASN A 28 -6.15 8.52 3.09
N PRO A 29 -6.86 8.72 4.21
CA PRO A 29 -8.04 7.89 4.54
C PRO A 29 -9.08 7.84 3.42
N LYS A 30 -9.22 8.90 2.62
CA LYS A 30 -10.12 8.92 1.44
C LYS A 30 -9.72 7.91 0.37
N ASP A 31 -8.43 7.63 0.21
CA ASP A 31 -7.93 6.64 -0.75
C ASP A 31 -8.20 5.20 -0.26
N VAL A 32 -8.29 5.00 1.06
CA VAL A 32 -8.70 3.73 1.68
C VAL A 32 -10.20 3.51 1.53
N GLU A 33 -11.02 4.54 1.77
CA GLU A 33 -12.48 4.50 1.59
C GLU A 33 -12.88 4.06 0.17
N LYS A 34 -12.09 4.45 -0.84
CA LYS A 34 -12.30 4.07 -2.23
C LYS A 34 -12.12 2.58 -2.51
N LEU A 35 -11.39 1.84 -1.67
CA LEU A 35 -11.33 0.39 -1.76
C LEU A 35 -12.72 -0.24 -1.61
N PHE A 36 -13.59 0.39 -0.81
CA PHE A 36 -14.97 -0.05 -0.62
C PHE A 36 -15.90 0.52 -1.68
N SER A 37 -15.90 1.84 -1.89
CA SER A 37 -16.91 2.49 -2.72
C SER A 37 -16.68 2.29 -4.23
N GLU A 38 -15.44 2.10 -4.67
CA GLU A 38 -15.09 2.06 -6.10
C GLU A 38 -14.45 0.72 -6.50
N CYS A 39 -13.49 0.22 -5.72
CA CYS A 39 -12.82 -1.04 -6.03
C CYS A 39 -13.72 -2.25 -5.78
N ASN A 40 -14.61 -2.17 -4.78
CA ASN A 40 -15.51 -3.24 -4.35
C ASN A 40 -14.77 -4.57 -4.07
N ILE A 41 -13.63 -4.48 -3.38
CA ILE A 41 -12.84 -5.66 -3.00
C ILE A 41 -13.60 -6.41 -1.91
N PRO A 42 -13.89 -7.72 -2.07
CA PRO A 42 -14.64 -8.49 -1.08
C PRO A 42 -13.69 -8.96 0.04
N PHE A 43 -13.29 -8.05 0.91
CA PHE A 43 -12.37 -8.33 2.01
C PHE A 43 -12.92 -9.36 3.00
N ALA A 44 -12.04 -10.21 3.54
CA ALA A 44 -12.33 -11.06 4.70
C ALA A 44 -12.59 -10.22 5.97
N GLN A 45 -13.30 -10.79 6.94
CA GLN A 45 -13.63 -10.11 8.20
C GLN A 45 -12.39 -9.71 9.02
N ASN A 46 -11.34 -10.53 8.97
CA ASN A 46 -10.08 -10.27 9.67
C ASN A 46 -9.10 -9.58 8.73
N ILE A 47 -8.51 -8.48 9.22
CA ILE A 47 -7.55 -7.65 8.48
C ILE A 47 -6.27 -7.49 9.28
N LEU A 48 -5.13 -7.65 8.62
CA LEU A 48 -3.83 -7.32 9.18
C LEU A 48 -3.22 -6.12 8.42
N GLU A 49 -2.91 -5.05 9.16
CA GLU A 49 -2.10 -3.93 8.66
C GLU A 49 -0.70 -3.99 9.29
N PRO A 50 0.32 -4.54 8.60
CA PRO A 50 1.65 -4.72 9.17
C PRO A 50 2.55 -3.47 9.15
N CYS A 51 2.08 -2.35 8.59
CA CYS A 51 2.80 -1.06 8.57
C CYS A 51 1.85 0.07 8.95
N ALA A 52 1.23 -0.04 10.12
CA ALA A 52 0.13 0.81 10.52
C ALA A 52 0.53 2.27 10.72
N GLY A 53 1.77 2.56 11.12
CA GLY A 53 2.24 3.91 11.39
C GLY A 53 1.30 4.71 12.31
N GLU A 54 0.55 5.66 11.73
CA GLU A 54 -0.45 6.48 12.44
C GLU A 54 -1.91 5.99 12.27
N GLY A 55 -2.10 4.76 11.81
CA GLY A 55 -3.39 4.07 11.78
C GLY A 55 -4.36 4.50 10.68
N HIS A 56 -3.88 5.14 9.60
CA HIS A 56 -4.77 5.68 8.56
C HIS A 56 -5.57 4.62 7.79
N ILE A 57 -5.02 3.41 7.60
CA ILE A 57 -5.77 2.30 6.98
C ILE A 57 -6.54 1.55 8.07
N ALA A 58 -5.89 1.19 9.19
CA ALA A 58 -6.51 0.43 10.26
C ALA A 58 -7.77 1.10 10.79
N GLN A 59 -7.74 2.42 11.02
CA GLN A 59 -8.90 3.13 11.55
C GLN A 59 -10.08 3.08 10.58
N VAL A 60 -9.85 3.26 9.27
CA VAL A 60 -10.91 3.16 8.25
C VAL A 60 -11.54 1.76 8.24
N PHE A 61 -10.72 0.70 8.27
CA PHE A 61 -11.26 -0.66 8.33
C PHE A 61 -11.99 -0.95 9.65
N LYS A 62 -11.51 -0.44 10.80
CA LYS A 62 -12.21 -0.54 12.09
C LYS A 62 -13.56 0.16 12.04
N ASP A 63 -13.62 1.37 11.48
CA ASP A 63 -14.85 2.15 11.35
C ASP A 63 -15.89 1.48 10.42
N LYS A 64 -15.42 0.64 9.47
CA LYS A 64 -16.27 -0.21 8.62
C LYS A 64 -16.70 -1.53 9.27
N GLY A 65 -16.26 -1.81 10.50
CA GLY A 65 -16.65 -2.99 11.27
C GLY A 65 -15.78 -4.24 11.04
N TYR A 66 -14.57 -4.09 10.52
CA TYR A 66 -13.61 -5.20 10.37
C TYR A 66 -12.85 -5.49 11.68
N ASN A 67 -12.40 -6.73 11.83
CA ASN A 67 -11.50 -7.14 12.92
C ASN A 67 -10.06 -6.84 12.49
N VAL A 68 -9.54 -5.66 12.88
CA VAL A 68 -8.23 -5.21 12.42
C VAL A 68 -7.15 -5.43 13.48
N THR A 69 -6.10 -6.16 13.10
CA THR A 69 -4.83 -6.24 13.82
C THR A 69 -3.87 -5.22 13.19
N ALA A 70 -3.53 -4.16 13.93
CA ALA A 70 -2.61 -3.11 13.49
C ALA A 70 -1.23 -3.31 14.12
N CYS A 71 -0.22 -3.49 13.26
CA CYS A 71 1.16 -3.70 13.67
C CYS A 71 2.10 -2.74 12.92
N ASP A 72 3.26 -2.48 13.50
CA ASP A 72 4.34 -1.75 12.85
C ASP A 72 5.70 -2.18 13.44
N LEU A 73 6.80 -1.81 12.81
CA LEU A 73 8.13 -1.99 13.39
C LEU A 73 8.34 -1.08 14.60
N ILE A 74 7.70 0.10 14.62
CA ILE A 74 7.91 1.13 15.65
C ILE A 74 6.56 1.68 16.12
N GLN A 75 6.36 1.73 17.45
CA GLN A 75 5.22 2.41 18.07
C GLN A 75 5.25 3.92 17.79
N ARG A 76 4.13 4.49 17.31
CA ARG A 76 3.94 5.92 17.08
C ARG A 76 2.77 6.46 17.91
N ASN A 77 2.04 7.47 17.44
CA ASN A 77 0.92 8.04 18.20
C ASN A 77 -0.36 7.20 18.11
N TYR A 78 -0.47 6.34 17.09
CA TYR A 78 -1.56 5.38 16.98
C TYR A 78 -1.27 4.08 17.78
N PRO A 79 -2.20 3.59 18.62
CA PRO A 79 -2.00 2.38 19.41
C PRO A 79 -1.90 1.14 18.51
N LEU A 80 -0.79 0.42 18.60
CA LEU A 80 -0.57 -0.84 17.89
C LEU A 80 -0.98 -2.03 18.75
N ASP A 81 -1.51 -3.07 18.11
CA ASP A 81 -1.73 -4.37 18.74
C ASP A 81 -0.41 -5.10 19.00
N LYS A 82 0.60 -4.89 18.13
CA LYS A 82 1.96 -5.46 18.28
C LYS A 82 3.01 -4.61 17.56
N CYS A 83 4.16 -4.42 18.21
CA CYS A 83 5.37 -3.94 17.53
C CYS A 83 6.20 -5.14 17.06
N TRP A 84 6.45 -5.26 15.76
CA TRP A 84 7.18 -6.40 15.20
C TRP A 84 7.85 -6.13 13.85
N ASP A 85 8.77 -7.01 13.49
CA ASP A 85 9.34 -7.07 12.14
C ASP A 85 8.50 -8.02 11.28
N PHE A 86 7.61 -7.47 10.46
CA PHE A 86 6.71 -8.26 9.62
C PHE A 86 7.45 -9.22 8.68
N LEU A 87 8.64 -8.86 8.20
CA LEU A 87 9.41 -9.72 7.29
C LEU A 87 10.04 -10.94 7.98
N LYS A 88 10.04 -10.96 9.33
CA LYS A 88 10.46 -12.11 10.13
C LYS A 88 9.29 -12.95 10.63
N GLN A 89 8.06 -12.56 10.30
CA GLN A 89 6.88 -13.28 10.74
C GLN A 89 6.65 -14.53 9.91
N ALA A 90 6.50 -15.67 10.59
CA ALA A 90 6.22 -16.98 9.97
C ALA A 90 4.88 -17.58 10.38
N GLU A 91 4.18 -17.04 11.37
CA GLU A 91 2.87 -17.58 11.79
C GLU A 91 1.79 -17.19 10.77
N SER A 92 0.93 -18.16 10.46
CA SER A 92 -0.19 -17.96 9.55
C SER A 92 -1.19 -16.93 10.07
N PHE A 93 -1.82 -16.19 9.16
CA PHE A 93 -2.86 -15.22 9.44
C PHE A 93 -4.13 -15.57 8.66
N ASP A 94 -5.22 -15.85 9.37
CA ASP A 94 -6.52 -16.19 8.77
C ASP A 94 -7.32 -14.92 8.43
N GLY A 95 -6.96 -14.27 7.31
CA GLY A 95 -7.58 -13.03 6.86
C GLY A 95 -6.87 -12.39 5.68
N ASP A 96 -7.29 -11.15 5.37
CA ASP A 96 -6.67 -10.35 4.31
C ASP A 96 -5.64 -9.36 4.89
N ILE A 97 -4.62 -9.02 4.10
CA ILE A 97 -3.59 -8.05 4.50
C ILE A 97 -3.77 -6.78 3.69
N VAL A 98 -3.87 -5.63 4.35
CA VAL A 98 -4.03 -4.32 3.70
C VAL A 98 -3.04 -3.33 4.29
N THR A 99 -2.17 -2.74 3.47
CA THR A 99 -1.10 -1.86 3.98
C THR A 99 -0.49 -0.92 2.93
N ASN A 100 0.26 0.08 3.40
CA ASN A 100 1.19 0.88 2.61
C ASN A 100 2.62 0.58 3.08
N PRO A 101 3.30 -0.40 2.49
CA PRO A 101 4.60 -0.84 2.99
C PRO A 101 5.73 0.13 2.60
N PRO A 102 6.90 0.05 3.25
CA PRO A 102 8.12 0.69 2.75
C PRO A 102 8.42 0.24 1.31
N TYR A 103 8.46 1.19 0.36
CA TYR A 103 8.48 0.86 -1.07
C TYR A 103 9.73 0.11 -1.53
N GLU A 104 10.86 0.30 -0.84
CA GLU A 104 12.09 -0.43 -1.12
C GLU A 104 11.96 -1.93 -0.82
N LEU A 105 11.08 -2.31 0.10
CA LEU A 105 10.85 -3.69 0.58
C LEU A 105 9.54 -4.28 0.07
N ALA A 106 8.82 -3.60 -0.82
CA ALA A 106 7.47 -3.99 -1.23
C ALA A 106 7.39 -5.42 -1.80
N THR A 107 8.44 -5.91 -2.47
CA THR A 107 8.44 -7.28 -3.03
C THR A 107 8.45 -8.33 -1.92
N GLU A 108 9.28 -8.11 -0.91
CA GLU A 108 9.47 -8.93 0.27
C GLU A 108 8.19 -8.93 1.11
N PHE A 109 7.55 -7.77 1.26
CA PHE A 109 6.26 -7.64 1.94
C PHE A 109 5.15 -8.43 1.23
N VAL A 110 4.97 -8.29 -0.09
CA VAL A 110 3.96 -9.06 -0.84
C VAL A 110 4.24 -10.56 -0.71
N THR A 111 5.50 -10.97 -0.87
CA THR A 111 5.89 -12.38 -0.81
C THR A 111 5.60 -12.97 0.57
N ASN A 112 6.00 -12.29 1.65
CA ASN A 112 5.72 -12.78 3.00
C ASN A 112 4.22 -12.81 3.30
N ALA A 113 3.48 -11.76 2.89
CA ALA A 113 2.03 -11.69 3.05
C ALA A 113 1.33 -12.87 2.36
N LEU A 114 1.70 -13.19 1.11
CA LEU A 114 1.15 -14.36 0.40
C LEU A 114 1.53 -15.68 1.06
N ASN A 115 2.69 -15.79 1.72
CA ASN A 115 3.09 -17.02 2.39
C ASN A 115 2.23 -17.32 3.62
N ILE A 116 1.86 -16.30 4.40
CA ILE A 116 1.19 -16.49 5.70
C ILE A 116 -0.35 -16.55 5.63
N ILE A 117 -0.97 -16.03 4.57
CA ILE A 117 -2.45 -16.07 4.43
C ILE A 117 -2.94 -17.38 3.79
N PRO A 118 -4.22 -17.78 4.01
CA PRO A 118 -4.80 -18.94 3.35
C PRO A 118 -5.10 -18.70 1.85
N GLU A 119 -5.31 -19.78 1.11
CA GLU A 119 -5.73 -19.74 -0.30
C GLU A 119 -7.05 -18.98 -0.47
N GLY A 120 -7.16 -18.13 -1.48
CA GLY A 120 -8.34 -17.29 -1.74
C GLY A 120 -8.36 -15.94 -1.00
N ASN A 121 -7.50 -15.73 0.00
CA ASN A 121 -7.34 -14.45 0.70
C ASN A 121 -6.44 -13.48 -0.07
N ARG A 122 -6.47 -12.22 0.36
CA ARG A 122 -5.94 -11.08 -0.40
C ARG A 122 -4.78 -10.42 0.30
N VAL A 123 -3.86 -9.94 -0.53
CA VAL A 123 -2.86 -8.95 -0.15
C VAL A 123 -3.16 -7.70 -0.97
N VAL A 124 -3.54 -6.62 -0.31
CA VAL A 124 -3.83 -5.33 -0.94
C VAL A 124 -2.81 -4.29 -0.47
N MET A 125 -1.95 -3.85 -1.38
CA MET A 125 -0.90 -2.89 -1.05
C MET A 125 -1.00 -1.61 -1.88
N PHE A 126 -0.79 -0.48 -1.22
CA PHE A 126 -0.66 0.82 -1.87
C PHE A 126 0.78 1.02 -2.33
N LEU A 127 1.01 1.07 -3.64
CA LEU A 127 2.37 1.11 -4.21
C LEU A 127 2.44 2.12 -5.37
N LYS A 128 3.66 2.49 -5.76
CA LYS A 128 3.91 3.32 -6.95
C LYS A 128 3.57 2.53 -8.22
N LEU A 129 3.03 3.17 -9.25
CA LEU A 129 2.78 2.52 -10.56
C LEU A 129 4.05 1.92 -11.18
N THR A 130 5.20 2.58 -10.96
CA THR A 130 6.53 2.08 -11.39
C THR A 130 6.94 0.77 -10.71
N PHE A 131 6.17 0.30 -9.72
CA PHE A 131 6.31 -1.05 -9.19
C PHE A 131 6.15 -2.11 -10.28
N LEU A 132 5.33 -1.89 -11.31
CA LEU A 132 5.15 -2.82 -12.43
C LEU A 132 6.40 -2.97 -13.32
N GLU A 133 7.30 -1.99 -13.33
CA GLU A 133 8.44 -1.95 -14.25
C GLU A 133 9.76 -2.32 -13.54
N SER A 134 9.95 -3.60 -13.24
CA SER A 134 11.23 -4.07 -12.68
C SER A 134 11.58 -5.50 -13.05
N LYS A 135 12.82 -5.66 -13.55
CA LYS A 135 13.45 -6.96 -13.79
C LYS A 135 13.51 -7.81 -12.52
N LYS A 136 13.78 -7.21 -11.36
CA LYS A 136 13.88 -7.94 -10.08
C LYS A 136 12.55 -8.52 -9.63
N ARG A 137 11.43 -7.92 -10.03
CA ARG A 137 10.07 -8.33 -9.63
C ARG A 137 9.40 -9.29 -10.60
N LYS A 138 10.07 -9.64 -11.70
CA LYS A 138 9.57 -10.63 -12.67
C LYS A 138 9.09 -11.93 -11.98
N PRO A 139 9.85 -12.56 -11.06
CA PRO A 139 9.38 -13.78 -10.38
C PRO A 139 8.08 -13.59 -9.60
N LEU A 140 7.89 -12.43 -8.95
CA LEU A 140 6.65 -12.13 -8.22
C LEU A 140 5.44 -12.11 -9.16
N PHE A 141 5.57 -11.50 -10.34
CA PHE A 141 4.48 -11.44 -11.31
C PHE A 141 4.24 -12.77 -12.04
N GLU A 142 5.28 -13.58 -12.23
CA GLU A 142 5.18 -14.92 -12.82
C GLU A 142 4.41 -15.92 -11.93
N THR A 143 4.22 -15.61 -10.63
CA THR A 143 3.31 -16.37 -9.77
C THR A 143 1.85 -16.32 -10.23
N LYS A 144 1.48 -15.35 -11.08
CA LYS A 144 0.12 -15.09 -11.57
C LYS A 144 -0.92 -14.82 -10.48
N GLN A 145 -0.48 -14.45 -9.28
CA GLN A 145 -1.36 -14.14 -8.16
C GLN A 145 -1.80 -12.67 -8.13
N LEU A 146 -1.15 -11.78 -8.90
CA LEU A 146 -1.62 -10.41 -9.06
C LEU A 146 -2.93 -10.44 -9.86
N LYS A 147 -4.03 -10.02 -9.22
CA LYS A 147 -5.36 -10.08 -9.82
C LYS A 147 -5.79 -8.75 -10.41
N THR A 148 -5.61 -7.66 -9.68
CA THR A 148 -6.09 -6.35 -10.13
C THR A 148 -5.18 -5.23 -9.67
N VAL A 149 -4.92 -4.27 -10.56
CA VAL A 149 -4.28 -3.00 -10.23
C VAL A 149 -5.33 -1.89 -10.38
N TYR A 150 -5.65 -1.23 -9.28
CA TYR A 150 -6.61 -0.13 -9.25
C TYR A 150 -5.88 1.21 -9.36
N VAL A 151 -6.08 1.89 -10.49
CA VAL A 151 -5.34 3.09 -10.88
C VAL A 151 -6.26 4.29 -10.82
N TYR A 152 -5.82 5.35 -10.14
CA TYR A 152 -6.58 6.60 -10.09
C TYR A 152 -6.57 7.31 -11.45
N THR A 153 -7.74 7.77 -11.89
CA THR A 153 -7.85 8.58 -13.12
C THR A 153 -7.33 10.01 -12.93
N ASN A 154 -7.11 10.42 -11.68
CA ASN A 154 -6.51 11.69 -11.29
C ASN A 154 -5.32 11.44 -10.35
N ARG A 155 -4.34 12.35 -10.32
CA ARG A 155 -3.19 12.22 -9.40
C ARG A 155 -3.67 12.34 -7.95
N THR A 156 -3.47 11.30 -7.16
CA THR A 156 -3.64 11.31 -5.70
C THR A 156 -2.37 11.84 -5.04
N ALA A 157 -2.51 12.74 -4.08
CA ALA A 157 -1.39 13.26 -3.29
C ALA A 157 -1.24 12.43 -2.02
N CYS A 158 -0.03 11.89 -1.78
CA CYS A 158 0.35 11.32 -0.49
C CYS A 158 1.10 12.36 0.33
N ALA A 159 0.70 12.56 1.59
CA ALA A 159 1.40 13.45 2.49
C ALA A 159 2.69 12.75 2.99
N LYS A 160 3.85 13.34 2.69
CA LYS A 160 5.08 12.97 3.40
C LYS A 160 4.91 13.33 4.88
N ASN A 161 5.26 12.43 5.80
CA ASN A 161 5.23 12.65 7.25
C ASN A 161 3.85 13.04 7.86
N GLY A 162 2.72 12.75 7.19
CA GLY A 162 1.39 13.02 7.75
C GLY A 162 0.99 14.50 7.82
N ASP A 163 1.74 15.41 7.22
CA ASP A 163 1.41 16.84 7.16
C ASP A 163 0.33 17.12 6.08
N PRO A 164 -0.87 17.61 6.45
CA PRO A 164 -1.92 17.96 5.49
C PRO A 164 -1.55 19.12 4.54
N SER A 165 -0.55 19.93 4.88
CA SER A 165 -0.02 20.97 3.99
C SER A 165 0.94 20.40 2.92
N GLY A 166 1.40 19.17 3.13
CA GLY A 166 2.29 18.41 2.24
C GLY A 166 1.58 17.64 1.12
N PHE A 167 0.27 17.80 0.92
CA PHE A 167 -0.45 17.32 -0.26
C PHE A 167 -0.08 18.14 -1.52
N GLY A 168 1.22 18.29 -1.78
CA GLY A 168 1.72 18.83 -3.04
C GLY A 168 1.38 17.87 -4.19
N THR A 169 1.38 18.39 -5.41
CA THR A 169 1.30 17.62 -6.66
C THR A 169 2.59 16.82 -6.88
N GLY A 170 2.92 15.92 -5.94
CA GLY A 170 3.99 14.96 -6.12
C GLY A 170 3.76 14.24 -7.44
N ALA A 171 4.77 14.21 -8.31
CA ALA A 171 4.64 13.68 -9.64
C ALA A 171 4.72 12.13 -9.68
N VAL A 172 4.68 11.49 -8.51
CA VAL A 172 4.61 10.04 -8.33
C VAL A 172 3.16 9.58 -8.47
N ALA A 173 2.93 8.62 -9.36
CA ALA A 173 1.63 7.98 -9.50
C ALA A 173 1.57 6.72 -8.64
N TYR A 174 0.49 6.58 -7.87
CA TYR A 174 0.23 5.43 -6.99
C TYR A 174 -0.99 4.63 -7.46
N ALA A 175 -1.08 3.39 -7.00
CA ALA A 175 -2.19 2.48 -7.24
C ALA A 175 -2.36 1.52 -6.07
N TRP A 176 -3.57 0.95 -5.94
CA TRP A 176 -3.80 -0.21 -5.09
C TRP A 176 -3.58 -1.48 -5.90
N TYR A 177 -2.80 -2.41 -5.36
CA TYR A 177 -2.51 -3.69 -5.98
C TYR A 177 -3.17 -4.79 -5.16
N GLU A 178 -4.06 -5.57 -5.79
CA GLU A 178 -4.73 -6.73 -5.20
C GLU A 178 -4.08 -8.01 -5.74
N TRP A 179 -3.35 -8.70 -4.87
CA TRP A 179 -3.04 -10.11 -5.06
C TRP A 179 -4.09 -10.97 -4.37
N VAL A 180 -4.41 -12.10 -4.97
CA VAL A 180 -5.26 -13.14 -4.36
C VAL A 180 -4.47 -14.44 -4.35
N LYS A 181 -4.32 -15.04 -3.16
CA LYS A 181 -3.56 -16.28 -3.03
C LYS A 181 -4.21 -17.39 -3.84
N GLY A 182 -3.42 -18.05 -4.68
CA GLY A 182 -3.90 -19.09 -5.60
C GLY A 182 -4.56 -18.60 -6.87
N TYR A 183 -4.66 -17.27 -7.08
CA TYR A 183 -5.10 -16.75 -8.37
C TYR A 183 -4.11 -17.15 -9.48
N ASN A 184 -4.66 -17.51 -10.63
CA ASN A 184 -3.90 -17.96 -11.80
C ASN A 184 -4.58 -17.42 -13.06
N GLY A 185 -4.44 -16.12 -13.28
CA GLY A 185 -4.99 -15.44 -14.45
C GLY A 185 -4.15 -14.21 -14.80
N ASP A 186 -4.57 -13.50 -15.86
CA ASP A 186 -3.91 -12.26 -16.25
C ASP A 186 -4.41 -11.10 -15.37
N PRO A 187 -3.51 -10.25 -14.85
CA PRO A 187 -3.91 -9.10 -14.06
C PRO A 187 -4.72 -8.12 -14.91
N ILE A 188 -5.79 -7.58 -14.34
CA ILE A 188 -6.57 -6.51 -14.98
C ILE A 188 -6.28 -5.15 -14.35
N ILE A 189 -6.47 -4.09 -15.14
CA ILE A 189 -6.45 -2.72 -14.65
C ILE A 189 -7.89 -2.25 -14.45
N LYS A 190 -8.18 -1.69 -13.28
CA LYS A 190 -9.44 -1.00 -13.00
C LYS A 190 -9.17 0.44 -12.62
N TRP A 191 -10.12 1.31 -12.96
CA TRP A 191 -10.00 2.74 -12.71
C TRP A 191 -10.70 3.12 -11.40
N ILE A 192 -10.02 3.93 -10.59
CA ILE A 192 -10.62 4.63 -9.46
C ILE A 192 -10.91 6.07 -9.93
N ASN A 193 -12.19 6.41 -9.98
CA ASN A 193 -12.69 7.71 -10.37
C ASN A 193 -12.71 8.67 -9.16
N LYS A 194 -13.27 9.85 -9.37
CA LYS A 194 -13.42 10.89 -8.35
C LYS A 194 -14.89 11.11 -8.09
#